data_AF-A0A0E3NX59-F1
#
_entry.id   AF-A0A0E3NX59-F1
#
_cell.length_a   1.000
_cell.length_b   1.000
_cell.length_c   1.000
_cell.angle_alpha   90.00
_cell.angle_beta   90.00
_cell.angle_gamma   90.00
#
_symmetry.space_group_name_H-M   'P 1'
#
loop_
_entity.id
_entity.type
_entity.pdbx_description
1 polymer ?
#
loop_
_entity_poly.entity_id
_entity_poly.type
_entity_poly.pdbx_seq_one_letter_code
_entity_poly.pdbx_strand_id
1 'polypeptide(L)'
;MDKETIPPGFKDALDFKFVDVLFGRRSRRFFQGASIPEGYFKYTSKHDPLPLTELEQMMVLSAAAGNTGWHNLIMRGERYAPDLSNYACSAGGRTFPSAAFHTSELFFTDDSGVYFFETRDAPALAGRSDEGTFDPEELLEAHRARVRKLADGRLFAIFLFFTADYNIPVN
;
A
#
# COMPACT_ATOMS: atom_id res chain seq x y z
N MET A 1 -0.22 -14.79 -11.69
CA MET A 1 -0.40 -16.01 -10.89
C MET A 1 -0.96 -17.11 -11.77
N ASP A 2 -0.40 -18.32 -11.73
CA ASP A 2 -1.15 -19.48 -12.22
C ASP A 2 -2.37 -19.63 -11.29
N LYS A 3 -3.58 -19.67 -11.87
CA LYS A 3 -4.86 -19.75 -11.13
C LYS A 3 -4.96 -20.97 -10.18
N GLU A 4 -4.00 -21.89 -10.23
CA GLU A 4 -4.01 -23.16 -9.49
C GLU A 4 -3.40 -23.12 -8.07
N THR A 5 -2.80 -22.01 -7.61
CA THR A 5 -2.13 -21.99 -6.28
C THR A 5 -2.61 -20.87 -5.36
N ILE A 6 -3.91 -20.64 -5.28
CA ILE A 6 -4.47 -19.70 -4.29
C ILE A 6 -4.58 -20.44 -2.95
N PRO A 7 -3.90 -19.96 -1.88
CA PRO A 7 -4.00 -20.60 -0.59
C PRO A 7 -5.42 -20.46 -0.03
N PRO A 8 -5.91 -21.43 0.75
CA PRO A 8 -7.26 -21.38 1.33
C PRO A 8 -7.49 -20.10 2.15
N GLY A 9 -6.44 -19.59 2.82
CA GLY A 9 -6.51 -18.34 3.59
C GLY A 9 -6.79 -17.08 2.77
N PHE A 10 -6.65 -17.11 1.44
CA PHE A 10 -7.02 -15.98 0.59
C PHE A 10 -8.53 -15.70 0.65
N LYS A 11 -9.33 -16.76 0.58
CA LYS A 11 -10.79 -16.64 0.70
C LYS A 11 -11.18 -16.16 2.09
N ASP A 12 -10.55 -16.69 3.14
CA ASP A 12 -10.77 -16.26 4.51
C ASP A 12 -10.48 -14.76 4.70
N ALA A 13 -9.45 -14.23 4.03
CA ALA A 13 -9.12 -12.81 4.07
C ALA A 13 -10.16 -11.92 3.36
N LEU A 14 -10.76 -12.39 2.26
CA LEU A 14 -11.84 -11.69 1.56
C LEU A 14 -13.16 -11.70 2.35
N ASP A 15 -13.43 -12.80 3.04
CA ASP A 15 -14.62 -12.98 3.88
C ASP A 15 -14.46 -12.33 5.28
N PHE A 16 -13.27 -11.84 5.61
CA PHE A 16 -12.98 -11.25 6.91
C PHE A 16 -13.71 -9.92 7.11
N LYS A 17 -14.45 -9.81 8.21
CA LYS A 17 -15.32 -8.66 8.44
C LYS A 17 -14.52 -7.41 8.79
N PHE A 18 -14.87 -6.30 8.14
CA PHE A 18 -14.26 -5.01 8.39
C PHE A 18 -14.28 -4.59 9.88
N VAL A 19 -15.38 -4.82 10.59
CA VAL A 19 -15.50 -4.45 12.02
C VAL A 19 -14.52 -5.25 12.88
N ASP A 20 -14.28 -6.51 12.55
CA ASP A 20 -13.32 -7.36 13.26
C ASP A 20 -11.88 -6.87 13.02
N VAL A 21 -11.56 -6.34 11.83
CA VAL A 21 -10.27 -5.69 11.55
C VAL A 21 -10.08 -4.50 12.47
N LEU A 22 -11.09 -3.62 12.55
CA LEU A 22 -11.02 -2.39 13.33
C LEU A 22 -10.80 -2.68 14.82
N PHE A 23 -11.58 -3.59 15.40
CA PHE A 23 -11.52 -3.89 16.83
C PHE A 23 -10.32 -4.78 17.20
N GLY A 24 -9.88 -5.64 16.28
CA GLY A 24 -8.72 -6.51 16.45
C GLY A 24 -7.37 -5.82 16.24
N ARG A 25 -7.33 -4.66 15.58
CA ARG A 25 -6.08 -3.97 15.22
C ARG A 25 -5.22 -3.65 16.45
N ARG A 26 -3.96 -4.11 16.46
CA ARG A 26 -2.96 -3.79 17.49
C ARG A 26 -1.62 -3.50 16.84
N SER A 27 -0.87 -2.55 17.40
CA SER A 27 0.51 -2.31 17.00
C SER A 27 1.41 -3.39 17.59
N ARG A 28 2.01 -4.22 16.73
CA ARG A 28 2.98 -5.26 17.12
C ARG A 28 4.38 -4.78 16.75
N ARG A 29 5.32 -4.84 17.70
CA ARG A 29 6.72 -4.39 17.51
C ARG A 29 7.75 -5.50 17.74
N PHE A 30 7.27 -6.72 18.02
CA PHE A 30 8.08 -7.91 18.14
C PHE A 30 7.50 -8.96 17.19
N PHE A 31 8.23 -9.26 16.12
CA PHE A 31 7.81 -10.19 15.08
C PHE A 31 8.32 -11.61 15.35
N GLN A 32 7.75 -12.60 14.68
CA GLN A 32 8.22 -13.98 14.77
C GLN A 32 9.69 -14.07 14.31
N GLY A 33 10.51 -14.88 14.97
CA GLY A 33 11.96 -14.89 14.75
C GLY A 33 12.74 -13.67 15.27
N ALA A 34 12.09 -12.66 15.84
CA ALA A 34 12.81 -11.51 16.40
C ALA A 34 13.61 -11.88 17.65
N SER A 35 14.67 -11.10 17.91
CA SER A 35 15.49 -11.19 19.12
C SER A 35 15.75 -9.78 19.66
N ILE A 36 15.49 -9.59 20.95
CA ILE A 36 15.89 -8.40 21.71
C ILE A 36 17.14 -8.81 22.50
N PRO A 37 18.34 -8.31 22.14
CA PRO A 37 19.59 -8.81 22.69
C PRO A 37 19.81 -8.43 24.16
N GLU A 38 19.32 -7.25 24.58
CA GLU A 38 19.63 -6.64 25.88
C GLU A 38 18.43 -5.88 26.48
N GLY A 39 18.53 -5.53 27.77
CA GLY A 39 17.52 -4.79 28.51
C GLY A 39 16.50 -5.67 29.24
N TYR A 40 15.56 -5.03 29.93
CA TYR A 40 14.55 -5.72 30.75
C TYR A 40 13.62 -6.62 29.92
N PHE A 41 13.44 -6.30 28.64
CA PHE A 41 12.64 -7.08 27.69
C PHE A 41 13.48 -8.03 26.83
N LYS A 42 14.69 -8.39 27.29
CA LYS A 42 15.54 -9.37 26.60
C LYS A 42 14.77 -10.67 26.37
N TYR A 43 14.56 -11.00 25.11
CA TYR A 43 13.80 -12.17 24.70
C TYR A 43 14.14 -12.53 23.26
N THR A 44 14.32 -13.82 23.02
CA THR A 44 14.53 -14.38 21.69
C THR A 44 13.37 -15.30 21.36
N SER A 45 12.73 -15.09 20.22
CA SER A 45 11.64 -15.94 19.76
C SER A 45 12.11 -17.39 19.60
N LYS A 46 11.22 -18.34 19.92
CA LYS A 46 11.47 -19.78 19.72
C LYS A 46 11.11 -20.27 18.32
N HIS A 47 10.57 -19.38 17.49
CA HIS A 47 10.09 -19.69 16.15
C HIS A 47 10.94 -18.97 15.11
N ASP A 48 11.12 -19.60 13.96
CA ASP A 48 11.83 -19.00 12.83
C ASP A 48 11.08 -17.78 12.27
N PRO A 49 11.81 -16.81 11.67
CA PRO A 49 11.20 -15.71 10.93
C PRO A 49 10.26 -16.23 9.85
N LEU A 50 9.07 -15.65 9.78
CA LEU A 50 8.06 -16.00 8.78
C LEU A 50 7.85 -14.81 7.84
N PRO A 51 8.47 -14.80 6.64
CA PRO A 51 8.25 -13.75 5.66
C PRO A 51 6.86 -13.86 5.05
N LEU A 52 6.36 -12.74 4.52
CA LEU A 52 5.15 -12.75 3.72
C LEU A 52 5.42 -13.48 2.40
N THR A 53 4.44 -14.28 1.97
CA THR A 53 4.38 -14.74 0.59
C THR A 53 4.13 -13.57 -0.35
N GLU A 54 4.44 -13.76 -1.63
CA GLU A 54 4.22 -12.72 -2.64
C GLU A 54 2.75 -12.29 -2.73
N LEU A 55 1.82 -13.24 -2.59
CA LEU A 55 0.38 -12.95 -2.55
C LEU A 55 0.05 -12.02 -1.37
N GLU A 56 0.47 -12.39 -0.16
CA GLU A 56 0.20 -11.60 1.05
C GLU A 56 0.84 -10.21 0.96
N GLN A 57 2.06 -10.14 0.43
CA GLN A 57 2.74 -8.87 0.16
C GLN A 57 1.92 -8.00 -0.78
N MET A 58 1.45 -8.55 -1.90
CA MET A 58 0.62 -7.81 -2.85
C MET A 58 -0.71 -7.38 -2.21
N MET A 59 -1.36 -8.21 -1.40
CA MET A 59 -2.57 -7.82 -0.68
C MET A 59 -2.34 -6.61 0.25
N VAL A 60 -1.23 -6.59 0.99
CA VAL A 60 -0.87 -5.46 1.86
C VAL A 60 -0.58 -4.20 1.04
N LEU A 61 0.19 -4.32 -0.04
CA LEU A 61 0.51 -3.19 -0.91
C LEU A 61 -0.75 -2.61 -1.58
N SER A 62 -1.63 -3.47 -2.09
CA SER A 62 -2.90 -3.08 -2.69
C SER A 62 -3.83 -2.42 -1.66
N ALA A 63 -3.86 -2.90 -0.41
CA ALA A 63 -4.61 -2.21 0.65
C ALA A 63 -4.03 -0.81 0.94
N ALA A 64 -2.70 -0.67 0.97
CA ALA A 64 -2.03 0.57 1.33
C ALA A 64 -2.07 1.65 0.23
N ALA A 65 -1.86 1.26 -1.03
CA ALA A 65 -1.77 2.19 -2.16
C ALA A 65 -2.31 1.64 -3.48
N GLY A 66 -3.23 0.68 -3.43
CA GLY A 66 -3.83 0.09 -4.63
C GLY A 66 -4.69 1.09 -5.40
N ASN A 67 -4.70 0.91 -6.71
CA ASN A 67 -5.66 1.51 -7.63
C ASN A 67 -7.00 0.76 -7.56
N THR A 68 -8.14 1.46 -7.52
CA THR A 68 -9.49 0.90 -7.39
C THR A 68 -10.35 1.15 -8.64
N GLY A 69 -9.70 1.19 -9.81
CA GLY A 69 -10.34 1.40 -11.10
C GLY A 69 -10.66 2.87 -11.37
N TRP A 70 -11.63 3.12 -12.26
CA TRP A 70 -12.05 4.48 -12.61
C TRP A 70 -12.69 5.19 -11.40
N HIS A 71 -12.32 6.46 -11.18
CA HIS A 71 -13.02 7.33 -10.24
C HIS A 71 -13.69 8.49 -10.95
N ASN A 72 -14.74 9.05 -10.36
CA ASN A 72 -15.65 9.98 -11.02
C ASN A 72 -15.08 11.41 -11.22
N LEU A 73 -13.80 11.65 -10.93
CA LEU A 73 -13.10 12.93 -11.08
C LEU A 73 -13.82 14.09 -10.37
N ILE A 74 -13.25 15.29 -10.44
CA ILE A 74 -13.92 16.52 -9.98
C ILE A 74 -14.48 17.22 -11.23
N MET A 75 -15.69 16.85 -11.61
CA MET A 75 -16.26 17.20 -12.93
C MET A 75 -16.51 18.70 -13.13
N ARG A 76 -16.74 19.49 -12.07
CA ARG A 76 -17.07 20.92 -12.17
C ARG A 76 -16.15 21.78 -11.30
N GLY A 77 -15.50 22.75 -11.92
CA GLY A 77 -14.85 23.87 -11.26
C GLY A 77 -15.08 25.13 -12.09
N GLU A 78 -15.60 26.20 -11.47
CA GLU A 78 -15.93 27.46 -12.18
C GLU A 78 -14.74 28.00 -12.97
N ARG A 79 -13.54 27.93 -12.39
CA ARG A 79 -12.28 28.36 -13.01
C ARG A 79 -11.90 27.56 -14.27
N TYR A 80 -12.37 26.34 -14.39
CA TYR A 80 -12.01 25.42 -15.48
C TYR A 80 -13.08 25.32 -16.55
N ALA A 81 -14.26 25.93 -16.36
CA ALA A 81 -15.33 25.85 -17.35
C ALA A 81 -14.88 26.42 -18.72
N PRO A 82 -15.15 25.71 -19.84
CA PRO A 82 -15.96 24.49 -19.99
C PRO A 82 -15.18 23.16 -19.87
N ASP A 83 -13.87 23.20 -19.60
CA ASP A 83 -12.99 22.04 -19.53
C ASP A 83 -13.12 21.27 -18.21
N LEU A 84 -12.62 20.02 -18.21
CA LEU A 84 -12.56 19.19 -17.02
C LEU A 84 -11.57 19.76 -15.98
N SER A 85 -11.98 19.81 -14.71
CA SER A 85 -11.08 20.28 -13.65
C SER A 85 -9.86 19.36 -13.50
N ASN A 86 -8.66 19.94 -13.46
CA ASN A 86 -7.40 19.21 -13.34
C ASN A 86 -7.08 18.69 -11.93
N TYR A 87 -7.97 18.88 -10.97
CA TYR A 87 -7.72 18.58 -9.56
C TYR A 87 -7.33 17.12 -9.30
N ALA A 88 -7.95 16.18 -10.00
CA ALA A 88 -7.75 14.74 -9.79
C ALA A 88 -6.37 14.23 -10.23
N CYS A 89 -5.71 14.92 -11.17
CA CYS A 89 -4.40 14.58 -11.78
C CYS A 89 -4.28 13.19 -12.45
N SER A 90 -5.13 12.21 -12.15
CA SER A 90 -5.21 10.90 -12.81
C SER A 90 -6.64 10.36 -12.80
N ALA A 91 -6.93 9.40 -13.69
CA ALA A 91 -8.24 8.74 -13.79
C ALA A 91 -8.39 7.52 -12.87
N GLY A 92 -7.34 7.14 -12.14
CA GLY A 92 -7.32 6.00 -11.23
C GLY A 92 -7.75 6.38 -9.81
N GLY A 93 -8.79 5.72 -9.30
CA GLY A 93 -9.16 5.77 -7.88
C GLY A 93 -8.14 5.02 -7.02
N ARG A 94 -8.10 5.31 -5.72
CA ARG A 94 -7.18 4.68 -4.77
C ARG A 94 -7.92 4.11 -3.56
N THR A 95 -7.26 3.18 -2.85
CA THR A 95 -7.80 2.59 -1.61
C THR A 95 -7.90 3.57 -0.44
N PHE A 96 -7.19 4.70 -0.52
CA PHE A 96 -7.25 5.76 0.48
C PHE A 96 -7.67 7.11 -0.14
N PRO A 97 -8.41 7.94 0.62
CA PRO A 97 -8.86 9.24 0.14
C PRO A 97 -7.72 10.26 0.11
N SER A 98 -7.84 11.28 -0.74
CA SER A 98 -6.96 12.45 -0.76
C SER A 98 -7.75 13.75 -1.02
N ALA A 99 -7.18 14.88 -0.60
CA ALA A 99 -7.75 16.20 -0.84
C ALA A 99 -7.44 16.65 -2.26
N ALA A 100 -8.37 16.37 -3.19
CA ALA A 100 -8.33 16.73 -4.61
C ALA A 100 -7.23 16.04 -5.43
N PHE A 101 -5.96 16.10 -5.03
CA PHE A 101 -4.80 15.54 -5.73
C PHE A 101 -4.11 14.46 -4.90
N HIS A 102 -3.67 13.37 -5.53
CA HIS A 102 -2.87 12.35 -4.87
C HIS A 102 -1.38 12.68 -5.02
N THR A 103 -0.68 12.93 -3.91
CA THR A 103 0.77 13.22 -3.90
C THR A 103 1.61 12.08 -3.33
N SER A 104 0.99 11.14 -2.61
CA SER A 104 1.72 10.07 -1.92
C SER A 104 2.19 9.00 -2.89
N GLU A 105 3.46 8.63 -2.76
CA GLU A 105 4.09 7.47 -3.39
C GLU A 105 4.40 6.42 -2.33
N LEU A 106 4.38 5.14 -2.71
CA LEU A 106 4.70 4.04 -1.80
C LEU A 106 6.01 3.37 -2.20
N PHE A 107 6.99 3.43 -1.30
CA PHE A 107 8.21 2.65 -1.36
C PHE A 107 8.16 1.57 -0.28
N PHE A 108 8.64 0.37 -0.59
CA PHE A 108 8.72 -0.72 0.37
C PHE A 108 10.04 -1.47 0.22
N THR A 109 10.40 -2.22 1.26
CA THR A 109 11.63 -3.02 1.27
C THR A 109 11.40 -4.33 1.99
N ASP A 110 12.09 -5.37 1.54
CA ASP A 110 12.19 -6.67 2.19
C ASP A 110 13.67 -7.12 2.18
N ASP A 111 13.95 -8.38 2.53
CA ASP A 111 15.33 -8.90 2.52
C ASP A 111 15.95 -8.96 1.11
N SER A 112 15.14 -8.98 0.06
CA SER A 112 15.58 -9.12 -1.33
C SER A 112 15.81 -7.80 -2.05
N GLY A 113 15.21 -6.70 -1.59
CA GLY A 113 15.35 -5.42 -2.27
C GLY A 113 14.59 -4.24 -1.69
N VAL A 114 14.76 -3.13 -2.40
CA VAL A 114 13.99 -1.89 -2.26
C VAL A 114 13.16 -1.71 -3.51
N TYR A 115 11.90 -1.36 -3.34
CA TYR A 115 10.91 -1.35 -4.39
C TYR A 115 10.09 -0.06 -4.37
N PHE A 116 9.62 0.33 -5.55
CA PHE A 116 8.68 1.42 -5.75
C PHE A 116 7.38 0.85 -6.32
N PHE A 117 6.25 1.21 -5.70
CA PHE A 117 4.92 0.80 -6.16
C PHE A 117 4.23 1.95 -6.91
N GLU A 118 4.32 1.91 -8.24
CA GLU A 118 4.00 3.01 -9.15
C GLU A 118 2.48 3.14 -9.44
N THR A 119 1.67 3.46 -8.42
CA THR A 119 0.21 3.56 -8.57
C THR A 119 -0.35 4.99 -8.60
N ARG A 120 0.42 6.02 -8.23
CA ARG A 120 -0.08 7.41 -8.13
C ARG A 120 -0.68 7.92 -9.44
N ASP A 121 0.10 7.83 -10.51
CA ASP A 121 -0.29 8.32 -11.84
C ASP A 121 -0.77 7.18 -12.75
N ALA A 122 -1.06 6.02 -12.18
CA ALA A 122 -1.56 4.90 -12.95
C ALA A 122 -2.95 5.22 -13.51
N PRO A 123 -3.27 4.78 -14.75
CA PRO A 123 -4.64 4.78 -15.23
C PRO A 123 -5.51 3.85 -14.38
N ALA A 124 -6.80 3.75 -14.68
CA ALA A 124 -7.63 2.70 -14.08
C ALA A 124 -7.03 1.32 -14.42
N LEU A 125 -6.55 0.59 -13.41
CA LEU A 125 -5.74 -0.62 -13.60
C LEU A 125 -6.58 -1.90 -13.75
N ALA A 126 -7.83 -1.89 -13.31
CA ALA A 126 -8.75 -3.02 -13.44
C ALA A 126 -10.16 -2.53 -13.76
N GLY A 127 -10.89 -3.33 -14.53
CA GLY A 127 -12.31 -3.14 -14.80
C GLY A 127 -13.16 -3.69 -13.65
N ARG A 128 -14.39 -3.19 -13.53
CA ARG A 128 -15.42 -3.81 -12.68
C ARG A 128 -16.29 -4.71 -13.56
N SER A 129 -16.81 -5.80 -12.98
CA SER A 129 -17.85 -6.59 -13.63
C SER A 129 -19.14 -5.77 -13.80
N ASP A 130 -20.12 -6.34 -14.50
CA ASP A 130 -21.44 -5.71 -14.68
C ASP A 130 -22.16 -5.47 -13.34
N GLU A 131 -21.84 -6.26 -12.31
CA GLU A 131 -22.29 -6.11 -10.92
C GLU A 131 -21.50 -5.06 -10.12
N GLY A 132 -20.49 -4.44 -10.73
CA GLY A 132 -19.69 -3.38 -10.11
C GLY A 132 -18.61 -3.87 -9.14
N THR A 133 -18.25 -5.15 -9.16
CA THR A 133 -17.20 -5.74 -8.31
C THR A 133 -15.89 -5.95 -9.08
N PHE A 134 -14.78 -6.06 -8.37
CA PHE A 134 -13.49 -6.46 -8.95
C PHE A 134 -13.27 -7.95 -8.81
N ASP A 135 -12.60 -8.56 -9.79
CA ASP A 135 -11.89 -9.81 -9.58
C ASP A 135 -10.63 -9.52 -8.73
N PRO A 136 -10.54 -10.03 -7.49
CA PRO A 136 -9.40 -9.77 -6.62
C PRO A 136 -8.07 -10.22 -7.24
N GLU A 137 -8.05 -11.32 -7.99
CA GLU A 137 -6.81 -11.84 -8.59
C GLU A 137 -6.34 -10.93 -9.73
N GLU A 138 -7.23 -10.54 -10.63
CA GLU A 138 -6.94 -9.61 -11.72
C GLU A 138 -6.41 -8.29 -11.17
N LEU A 139 -7.03 -7.79 -10.11
CA LEU A 139 -6.62 -6.56 -9.45
C LEU A 139 -5.21 -6.66 -8.87
N LEU A 140 -4.90 -7.75 -8.16
CA LEU A 140 -3.57 -7.98 -7.58
C LEU A 140 -2.49 -8.15 -8.65
N GLU A 141 -2.79 -8.81 -9.76
CA GLU A 141 -1.87 -8.93 -10.90
C GLU A 141 -1.63 -7.58 -11.58
N ALA A 142 -2.66 -6.77 -11.75
CA ALA A 142 -2.53 -5.42 -12.29
C ALA A 142 -1.68 -4.53 -11.38
N HIS A 143 -1.78 -4.68 -10.06
CA HIS A 143 -0.89 -4.01 -9.11
C HIS A 143 0.54 -4.54 -9.17
N ARG A 144 0.72 -5.86 -9.26
CA ARG A 144 2.05 -6.50 -9.32
C ARG A 144 2.87 -5.96 -10.49
N ALA A 145 2.24 -5.76 -11.66
CA ALA A 145 2.89 -5.20 -12.83
C ALA A 145 3.43 -3.75 -12.66
N ARG A 146 3.06 -3.08 -11.56
CA ARG A 146 3.48 -1.71 -11.20
C ARG A 146 4.57 -1.67 -10.14
N VAL A 147 5.02 -2.82 -9.65
CA VAL A 147 6.13 -2.91 -8.71
C VAL A 147 7.44 -2.86 -9.48
N ARG A 148 8.28 -1.86 -9.15
CA ARG A 148 9.59 -1.67 -9.74
C ARG A 148 10.67 -1.85 -8.68
N LYS A 149 11.63 -2.75 -8.92
CA LYS A 149 12.83 -2.87 -8.07
C LYS A 149 13.76 -1.67 -8.31
N LEU A 150 14.22 -1.06 -7.23
CA LEU A 150 15.14 0.08 -7.23
C LEU A 150 16.56 -0.33 -6.83
N ALA A 151 16.70 -1.24 -5.87
CA ALA A 151 17.98 -1.71 -5.36
C ALA A 151 17.88 -3.14 -4.81
N ASP A 152 19.01 -3.83 -4.73
CA ASP A 152 19.15 -5.13 -4.07
C ASP A 152 19.35 -4.99 -2.57
N GLY A 153 18.83 -5.95 -1.81
CA GLY A 153 18.94 -6.00 -0.36
C GLY A 153 18.02 -5.03 0.38
N ARG A 154 17.95 -5.22 1.70
CA ARG A 154 17.09 -4.43 2.60
C ARG A 154 17.60 -3.00 2.76
N LEU A 155 16.70 -2.02 2.72
CA LEU A 155 17.00 -0.66 3.13
C LEU A 155 17.13 -0.59 4.67
N PHE A 156 18.33 -0.30 5.15
CA PHE A 156 18.59 0.00 6.56
C PHE A 156 18.45 1.50 6.80
N ALA A 157 17.22 2.00 6.93
CA ALA A 157 16.99 3.39 7.31
C ALA A 157 17.01 3.54 8.84
N ILE A 158 17.98 4.30 9.36
CA ILE A 158 17.81 4.99 10.65
C ILE A 158 16.85 6.15 10.36
N PHE A 159 15.75 6.23 11.09
CA PHE A 159 14.88 7.42 11.06
C PHE A 159 15.67 8.63 11.58
N LEU A 160 16.37 9.33 10.68
CA LEU A 160 16.84 10.69 10.91
C LEU A 160 15.63 11.60 10.80
N PHE A 161 15.13 12.08 11.96
CA PHE A 161 14.29 13.26 11.96
C PHE A 161 15.12 14.43 11.42
N PHE A 162 14.91 14.78 10.15
CA PHE A 162 15.25 16.11 9.69
C PHE A 162 14.18 17.04 10.26
N THR A 163 14.40 17.55 11.47
CA THR A 163 13.79 18.83 11.85
C THR A 163 14.37 19.86 10.90
N ALA A 164 13.57 20.37 9.97
CA ALA A 164 13.92 21.58 9.27
C ALA A 164 14.03 22.68 10.32
N ASP A 165 15.25 23.13 10.60
CA ASP A 165 15.50 24.36 11.36
C ASP A 165 14.95 25.53 10.55
N TYR A 166 13.65 25.77 10.65
CA TYR A 166 13.07 27.04 10.25
C TYR A 166 13.49 28.08 11.28
N ASN A 167 14.63 28.71 11.00
CA ASN A 167 15.06 29.92 11.68
C ASN A 167 14.12 31.05 11.23
N ILE A 168 13.01 31.25 11.95
CA ILE A 168 12.09 32.35 11.73
C ILE A 168 12.72 33.58 12.40
N PRO A 169 13.18 34.60 11.66
CA PRO A 169 13.64 35.84 12.27
C PRO A 169 12.41 36.56 12.84
N VAL A 170 12.39 36.70 14.17
CA VAL A 170 11.52 37.65 14.86
C VAL A 170 12.08 39.04 14.60
N ASN A 171 11.32 39.85 13.85
CA ASN A 171 11.47 41.31 13.84
C ASN A 171 10.77 41.90 15.07
#